data_AF-A0A8H6T961-F1
#
_entry.id   AF-A0A8H6T961-F1
#
_cell.length_a   1.000
_cell.length_b   1.000
_cell.length_c   1.000
_cell.angle_alpha   90.00
_cell.angle_beta   90.00
_cell.angle_gamma   90.00
#
_symmetry.space_group_name_H-M   'P 1'
#
loop_
_entity.id
_entity.type
_entity.pdbx_description
1 polymer ?
#
loop_
_entity_poly.entity_id
_entity_poly.type
_entity_poly.pdbx_seq_one_letter_code
_entity_poly.pdbx_strand_id
1 'polypeptide(L)' 'MSTYGHISGIPIGATFSNRAALREAGLHAPLYAGISPNVEFGALSIVLNGGYEDDEDWGDVIVYTGQGSIPQLSRGID' A
#
# COMPACT_ATOMS: atom_id res chain seq x y z
N MET A 1 6.64 -10.65 -10.71
CA MET A 1 5.28 -10.49 -11.25
C MET A 1 4.34 -10.44 -10.06
N SER A 2 3.57 -9.37 -9.88
CA SER A 2 2.57 -9.30 -8.81
C SER A 2 1.26 -9.93 -9.31
N THR A 3 0.59 -10.71 -8.47
CA THR A 3 -0.63 -11.46 -8.77
C THR A 3 -1.69 -11.11 -7.74
N TYR A 4 -2.96 -11.38 -8.07
CA TYR A 4 -4.04 -11.34 -7.09
C TYR A 4 -3.87 -12.46 -6.05
N GLY A 5 -4.21 -12.14 -4.80
CA GLY A 5 -4.25 -13.08 -3.70
C GLY A 5 -2.89 -13.31 -3.03
N HIS A 6 -2.79 -14.45 -2.35
CA HIS A 6 -1.64 -14.81 -1.51
C HIS A 6 -0.40 -15.08 -2.36
N ILE A 7 0.76 -14.56 -1.93
CA ILE A 7 2.07 -14.86 -2.53
C ILE A 7 2.65 -16.13 -1.90
N SER A 8 2.88 -17.18 -2.70
CA SER A 8 3.37 -18.46 -2.20
C SER A 8 4.64 -18.32 -1.35
N GLY A 9 4.68 -18.99 -0.21
CA GLY A 9 5.82 -18.96 0.72
C GLY A 9 5.85 -17.80 1.70
N ILE A 10 4.88 -16.87 1.64
CA ILE A 10 4.81 -15.73 2.56
C ILE A 10 3.56 -15.83 3.44
N PRO A 11 3.67 -16.23 4.72
CA PRO A 11 2.51 -16.33 5.60
C PRO A 11 1.98 -14.96 6.02
N ILE A 12 0.69 -14.92 6.42
CA ILE A 12 0.12 -13.77 7.13
C ILE A 12 0.95 -13.49 8.38
N GLY A 13 1.25 -12.22 8.64
CA GLY A 13 2.11 -11.78 9.75
C GLY A 13 3.60 -11.73 9.43
N ALA A 14 4.02 -12.09 8.20
CA ALA A 14 5.40 -11.88 7.77
C ALA A 14 5.79 -10.40 7.82
N THR A 15 6.97 -10.12 8.37
CA THR A 15 7.51 -8.75 8.52
C THR A 15 8.63 -8.49 7.53
N PHE A 16 8.71 -7.26 7.02
CA PHE A 16 9.77 -6.80 6.12
C PHE A 16 10.42 -5.55 6.68
N SER A 17 11.73 -5.41 6.50
CA SER A 17 12.49 -4.28 7.06
C SER A 17 12.15 -2.95 6.40
N ASN A 18 11.71 -2.96 5.14
CA ASN A 18 11.35 -1.76 4.38
C ASN A 18 10.52 -2.11 3.13
N ARG A 19 10.10 -1.07 2.39
CA ARG A 19 9.33 -1.17 1.14
C ARG A 19 10.08 -1.86 -0.01
N ALA A 20 11.41 -1.81 -0.03
CA ALA A 20 12.21 -2.51 -1.06
C ALA A 20 12.16 -4.03 -0.83
N ALA A 21 12.34 -4.49 0.40
CA ALA A 21 12.22 -5.90 0.76
C ALA A 21 10.78 -6.43 0.49
N LEU A 22 9.75 -5.63 0.79
CA LEU A 22 8.36 -5.96 0.46
C LEU A 22 8.12 -6.10 -1.05
N ARG A 23 8.75 -5.24 -1.86
CA ARG A 23 8.70 -5.29 -3.33
C ARG A 23 9.42 -6.51 -3.88
N GLU A 24 10.62 -6.80 -3.37
CA GLU A 24 11.40 -7.98 -3.78
C GLU A 24 10.66 -9.28 -3.47
N ALA A 25 9.92 -9.30 -2.36
CA ALA A 25 9.02 -10.39 -1.99
C ALA A 25 7.75 -10.49 -2.88
N GLY A 26 7.48 -9.49 -3.73
CA GLY A 26 6.40 -9.52 -4.72
C GLY A 26 5.01 -9.08 -4.23
N LEU A 27 4.88 -8.70 -2.95
CA LEU A 27 3.60 -8.31 -2.32
C LEU A 27 3.07 -6.95 -2.79
N HIS A 28 3.96 -5.99 -2.97
CA HIS A 28 3.58 -4.64 -3.35
C HIS A 28 4.68 -4.00 -4.21
N ALA A 29 4.40 -3.83 -5.51
CA ALA A 29 5.41 -3.42 -6.48
C ALA A 29 5.90 -1.96 -6.33
N PRO A 30 5.04 -0.97 -6.02
CA PRO A 30 5.49 0.40 -5.79
C PRO A 30 6.40 0.53 -4.56
N LEU A 31 7.37 1.45 -4.61
CA LEU A 31 8.18 1.81 -3.43
C LEU A 31 7.52 2.89 -2.58
N TYR A 32 6.77 3.80 -3.20
CA TYR A 32 6.23 5.00 -2.55
C TYR A 32 4.70 5.04 -2.58
N ALA A 33 4.08 4.75 -3.74
CA ALA A 33 2.63 4.74 -3.85
C ALA A 33 2.00 3.75 -2.86
N GLY A 34 0.86 4.11 -2.29
CA GLY A 34 0.10 3.24 -1.39
C GLY A 34 -0.71 2.17 -2.14
N ILE A 35 -1.02 2.40 -3.42
CA ILE A 35 -1.81 1.50 -4.26
C ILE A 35 -0.92 0.88 -5.34
N SER A 36 -0.96 -0.45 -5.48
CA SER A 36 -0.35 -1.16 -6.60
C SER A 36 -1.41 -1.42 -7.68
N PRO A 37 -1.43 -0.66 -8.79
CA PRO A 37 -2.48 -0.77 -9.79
C PRO A 37 -2.34 -2.02 -10.67
N ASN A 38 -3.47 -2.49 -11.19
CA ASN A 38 -3.60 -3.34 -12.35
C ASN A 38 -4.50 -2.62 -13.36
N VAL A 39 -3.96 -2.37 -14.56
CA VAL A 39 -4.61 -1.54 -15.57
C VAL A 39 -5.93 -2.10 -16.11
N GLU A 40 -6.17 -3.41 -15.98
CA GLU A 40 -7.40 -4.07 -16.45
C GLU A 40 -8.41 -4.31 -15.32
N PHE A 41 -7.95 -4.51 -14.09
CA PHE A 41 -8.77 -5.09 -13.03
C PHE A 41 -8.75 -4.32 -11.69
N GLY A 42 -8.09 -3.16 -11.61
CA GLY A 42 -8.13 -2.30 -10.42
C GLY A 42 -6.81 -2.29 -9.64
N ALA A 43 -6.77 -2.89 -8.45
CA ALA A 43 -5.60 -2.86 -7.57
C ALA A 43 -5.22 -4.26 -7.06
N LEU A 44 -3.91 -4.55 -7.07
CA LEU A 44 -3.35 -5.85 -6.60
C LEU A 44 -3.11 -5.86 -5.09
N SER A 45 -2.69 -4.72 -4.54
CA SER A 45 -2.43 -4.56 -3.11
C SER A 45 -2.44 -3.08 -2.71
N ILE A 46 -2.69 -2.84 -1.43
CA ILE A 46 -2.58 -1.53 -0.78
C ILE A 46 -1.61 -1.60 0.40
N VAL A 47 -1.04 -0.47 0.79
CA VAL A 47 -0.27 -0.30 2.01
C VAL A 47 -0.96 0.75 2.88
N LEU A 48 -1.42 0.34 4.06
CA LEU A 48 -1.90 1.24 5.10
C LEU A 48 -0.71 1.65 5.98
N ASN A 49 -0.37 2.94 5.99
CA ASN A 49 0.75 3.48 6.75
C ASN A 49 0.45 4.82 7.45
N GLY A 50 -0.84 5.20 7.56
CA GLY A 50 -1.26 6.47 8.14
C GLY A 50 -0.86 7.70 7.30
N GLY A 51 -0.69 7.53 5.98
CA GLY A 51 -0.33 8.61 5.07
C GLY A 51 -1.43 9.66 4.90
N TYR A 52 -2.68 9.27 5.12
CA TYR A 52 -3.86 10.13 5.05
C TYR A 52 -4.55 10.15 6.42
N GLU A 53 -4.95 11.35 6.85
CA GLU A 53 -5.63 11.53 8.14
C GLU A 53 -7.06 11.00 8.13
N ASP A 54 -7.64 10.85 6.94
CA ASP A 54 -8.98 10.32 6.70
C ASP A 54 -9.01 8.78 6.63
N ASP A 55 -7.87 8.10 6.80
CA ASP A 55 -7.85 6.64 6.88
C ASP A 55 -8.46 6.17 8.22
N GLU A 56 -9.42 5.25 8.16
CA GLU A 56 -9.99 4.60 9.34
C GLU A 56 -9.64 3.11 9.36
N ASP A 57 -9.06 2.64 10.46
CA ASP A 57 -8.68 1.24 10.68
C ASP A 57 -9.43 0.65 11.87
N TRP A 58 -10.34 -0.28 11.58
CA TRP A 58 -11.14 -1.02 12.56
C TRP A 58 -10.71 -2.50 12.63
N GLY A 59 -9.53 -2.84 12.12
CA GLY A 59 -9.00 -4.21 12.03
C GLY A 59 -9.61 -4.99 10.87
N ASP A 60 -10.82 -5.51 11.06
CA ASP A 60 -11.50 -6.31 10.03
C ASP A 60 -12.07 -5.46 8.88
N VAL A 61 -12.21 -4.15 9.11
CA VAL A 61 -12.70 -3.18 8.13
C VAL A 61 -11.74 -2.00 8.09
N ILE A 62 -11.36 -1.61 6.87
CA ILE A 62 -10.53 -0.44 6.62
C ILE A 62 -11.27 0.46 5.63
N VAL A 63 -11.39 1.75 5.97
CA VAL A 63 -11.78 2.80 5.03
C VAL A 63 -10.49 3.46 4.55
N TYR A 64 -10.08 3.16 3.32
CA TYR A 64 -8.80 3.58 2.78
C TYR A 64 -8.95 4.75 1.81
N THR A 65 -8.17 5.81 2.01
CA THR A 65 -8.18 7.01 1.17
C THR A 65 -7.43 6.76 -0.14
N GLY A 66 -8.12 6.97 -1.26
CA GLY A 66 -7.53 6.84 -2.60
C GLY A 66 -6.38 7.83 -2.84
N GLN A 67 -5.50 7.49 -3.78
CA GLN A 67 -4.40 8.39 -4.15
C GLN A 67 -4.93 9.56 -4.99
N GLY A 68 -4.82 10.79 -4.47
CA GLY A 68 -5.28 12.04 -5.11
C GLY A 68 -4.23 13.17 -5.07
N SER A 69 -4.36 14.13 -5.97
CA SER A 69 -3.44 15.26 -6.17
C SER A 69 -3.56 16.34 -5.10
N ILE A 70 -2.95 16.11 -3.94
CA ILE A 70 -2.53 17.22 -3.06
C ILE A 70 -1.05 17.45 -3.37
N PRO A 71 -0.60 18.66 -3.77
CA PRO A 71 0.82 18.93 -3.89
C PRO A 71 1.51 18.54 -2.59
N GLN A 72 2.62 17.81 -2.67
CA GLN A 72 3.43 17.36 -1.54
C GLN A 72 4.09 18.52 -0.73
N LEU A 73 3.58 19.75 -0.88
CA LEU A 73 4.19 21.00 -0.45
C LEU A 73 3.42 21.75 0.66
N SER A 74 2.33 21.21 1.20
CA SER A 74 1.55 21.88 2.27
C SER A 74 1.70 21.29 3.67
N ARG A 75 2.59 20.29 3.88
CA ARG A 75 2.90 19.75 5.23
C ARG A 75 4.32 20.09 5.66
N GLY A 76 4.69 21.39 5.67
CA GLY A 76 6.04 21.78 6.09
C GLY A 76 6.45 23.27 6.09
N ILE A 77 5.53 24.23 6.00
CA ILE A 77 5.79 25.63 6.40
C ILE A 77 4.48 26.13 7.00
N ASP A 78 4.45 26.19 8.34
CA ASP A 78 3.73 27.10 9.25
C ASP A 78 3.79 26.52 10.68
#